data_AF-A0A524LI06-F1
#
_entry.id   AF-A0A524LI06-F1
#
_cell.length_a   1.000
_cell.length_b   1.000
_cell.length_c   1.000
_cell.angle_alpha   90.00
_cell.angle_beta   90.00
_cell.angle_gamma   90.00
#
_symmetry.space_group_name_H-M   'P 1'
#
loop_
_entity.id
_entity.type
_entity.pdbx_description
1 polymer ?
#
loop_
_entity_poly.entity_id
_entity_poly.type
_entity_poly.pdbx_seq_one_letter_code
_entity_poly.pdbx_strand_id
1 'polypeptide(L)'
;MKLCEIGISKPQQNSERLDDYHQRLQDLKMKDIGTGANATVYQHPKNDTIVVKVSVDGFAPENLPLKYLQYALKHQNNPHVPKIYGVRRYKPPGRARYDSYFIAFIEKLTEYGNVSRAKQRAILKKYIGPLFTEKGSAGYAFETLANKQTIDLLRKQHRKIGVPSKDFLDVMTFISQQNNDHLDLSDWNVMLRGNVPVITDPFV
;
A
#
# COMPACT_ATOMS: atom_id res chain seq x y z
N MET A 1 -22.77 -5.82 11.11
CA MET A 1 -21.58 -6.66 10.82
C MET A 1 -20.48 -6.19 11.76
N LYS A 2 -20.10 -6.97 12.78
CA LYS A 2 -18.94 -6.63 13.63
C LYS A 2 -17.69 -6.79 12.77
N LEU A 3 -17.16 -5.69 12.25
CA LEU A 3 -15.81 -5.70 11.69
C LEU A 3 -14.89 -6.20 12.81
N CYS A 4 -14.11 -7.23 12.51
CA CYS A 4 -13.27 -7.93 13.47
C CYS A 4 -12.39 -6.96 14.28
N GLU A 5 -11.98 -7.39 15.48
CA GLU A 5 -11.01 -6.67 16.29
C GLU A 5 -9.87 -6.12 15.42
N ILE A 6 -9.72 -4.79 15.45
CA ILE A 6 -8.76 -4.05 14.64
C ILE A 6 -7.37 -4.38 15.18
N GLY A 7 -6.76 -5.41 14.60
CA GLY A 7 -5.49 -5.96 15.02
C GLY A 7 -4.98 -6.95 14.00
N ILE A 8 -3.66 -7.11 13.92
CA ILE A 8 -3.08 -8.23 13.20
C ILE A 8 -3.24 -9.44 14.10
N SER A 9 -4.12 -10.35 13.71
CA SER A 9 -4.31 -11.58 14.47
C SER A 9 -3.01 -12.40 14.44
N LYS A 10 -2.76 -13.18 15.51
CA LYS A 10 -1.77 -14.25 15.44
C LYS A 10 -2.06 -15.11 14.19
N PRO A 11 -1.03 -15.68 13.53
CA PRO A 11 -1.25 -16.54 12.38
C PRO A 11 -2.29 -17.61 12.74
N GLN A 12 -3.38 -17.66 11.98
CA GLN A 12 -4.34 -18.74 12.15
C GLN A 12 -3.74 -19.97 11.46
N GLN A 13 -3.59 -21.05 12.21
CA GLN A 13 -3.28 -22.35 11.61
C GLN A 13 -4.51 -22.77 10.81
N ASN A 14 -4.36 -22.79 9.49
CA ASN A 14 -5.36 -23.24 8.54
C ASN A 14 -4.63 -24.10 7.49
N SER A 15 -5.23 -25.20 7.06
CA SER A 15 -4.70 -26.04 5.99
C SER A 15 -4.93 -25.46 4.60
N GLU A 16 -5.80 -24.45 4.46
CA GLU A 16 -6.11 -23.80 3.18
C GLU A 16 -4.87 -23.12 2.58
N ARG A 17 -4.53 -23.51 1.34
CA ARG A 17 -3.43 -22.92 0.57
C ARG A 17 -3.86 -21.61 -0.07
N LEU A 18 -2.89 -20.82 -0.52
CA LEU A 18 -3.17 -19.57 -1.23
C LEU A 18 -4.01 -19.80 -2.49
N ASP A 19 -3.67 -20.78 -3.32
CA ASP A 19 -4.42 -21.12 -4.53
C ASP A 19 -5.86 -21.54 -4.21
N ASP A 20 -6.05 -22.35 -3.16
CA ASP A 20 -7.37 -22.78 -2.69
C ASP A 20 -8.20 -21.56 -2.22
N TYR A 21 -7.56 -20.62 -1.53
CA TYR A 21 -8.20 -19.37 -1.11
C TYR A 21 -8.63 -18.53 -2.32
N HIS A 22 -7.78 -18.37 -3.33
CA HIS A 22 -8.13 -17.67 -4.58
C HIS A 22 -9.30 -18.34 -5.30
N GLN A 23 -9.29 -19.68 -5.43
CA GLN A 23 -10.38 -20.43 -6.02
C GLN A 23 -11.69 -20.19 -5.25
N ARG A 24 -11.65 -20.22 -3.92
CA ARG A 24 -12.83 -19.93 -3.09
C ARG A 24 -13.37 -18.52 -3.31
N LEU A 25 -12.52 -17.51 -3.50
CA LEU A 25 -12.99 -16.15 -3.83
C LEU A 25 -13.68 -16.09 -5.20
N GLN A 26 -13.20 -16.86 -6.18
CA GLN A 26 -13.83 -16.99 -7.50
C GLN A 26 -15.18 -17.70 -7.42
N ASP A 27 -15.28 -18.77 -6.63
CA ASP A 27 -16.53 -19.51 -6.40
C ASP A 27 -17.59 -18.60 -5.71
N LEU A 28 -17.13 -17.69 -4.85
CA LEU A 28 -17.94 -16.63 -4.24
C LEU A 28 -18.26 -15.48 -5.20
N LYS A 29 -17.84 -15.56 -6.47
CA LYS A 29 -18.02 -14.55 -7.52
C LYS A 29 -17.50 -13.17 -7.12
N MET A 30 -16.43 -13.12 -6.33
CA MET A 30 -15.78 -11.86 -6.00
C MET A 30 -15.06 -11.33 -7.23
N LYS A 31 -15.33 -10.07 -7.59
CA LYS A 31 -14.72 -9.42 -8.76
C LYS A 31 -13.24 -9.13 -8.49
N ASP A 32 -12.35 -9.70 -9.29
CA ASP A 32 -10.95 -9.26 -9.38
C ASP A 32 -10.92 -7.85 -9.98
N ILE A 33 -10.23 -6.94 -9.29
CA ILE A 33 -10.07 -5.54 -9.69
C ILE A 33 -8.60 -5.14 -9.83
N GLY A 34 -7.66 -6.07 -9.67
CA GLY A 34 -6.24 -5.79 -9.85
C GLY A 34 -5.35 -6.94 -9.39
N THR A 35 -4.34 -7.25 -10.21
CA THR A 35 -3.29 -8.22 -9.88
C THR A 35 -1.92 -7.56 -10.03
N GLY A 36 -1.09 -7.70 -9.00
CA GLY A 36 0.32 -7.31 -9.01
C GLY A 36 1.23 -8.52 -8.75
N ALA A 37 2.54 -8.30 -8.75
CA ALA A 37 3.53 -9.38 -8.64
C ALA A 37 3.37 -10.25 -7.37
N ASN A 38 2.91 -9.66 -6.26
CA ASN A 38 2.83 -10.32 -4.95
C ASN A 38 1.43 -10.30 -4.34
N ALA A 39 0.42 -9.81 -5.07
CA ALA A 39 -0.92 -9.64 -4.52
C ALA A 39 -2.01 -9.62 -5.59
N THR A 40 -3.19 -10.10 -5.22
CA THR A 40 -4.44 -9.89 -5.98
C THR A 40 -5.43 -9.14 -5.11
N VAL A 41 -6.18 -8.22 -5.73
CA VAL A 41 -7.14 -7.35 -5.07
C VAL A 41 -8.53 -7.65 -5.60
N TYR A 42 -9.45 -7.92 -4.69
CA TYR A 42 -10.84 -8.23 -5.00
C TYR A 42 -11.79 -7.18 -4.44
N GLN A 43 -12.89 -6.91 -5.13
CA GLN A 43 -14.00 -6.15 -4.58
C GLN A 43 -14.69 -6.94 -3.46
N HIS A 44 -14.88 -6.35 -2.27
CA HIS A 44 -15.65 -6.99 -1.21
C HIS A 44 -17.12 -7.17 -1.65
N PRO A 45 -17.73 -8.37 -1.45
CA PRO A 45 -19.00 -8.73 -2.11
C PRO A 45 -20.23 -8.00 -1.56
N LYS A 46 -20.12 -7.42 -0.37
CA LYS A 46 -21.24 -6.74 0.33
C LYS A 46 -20.95 -5.28 0.69
N ASN A 47 -19.78 -4.76 0.31
CA ASN A 47 -19.37 -3.41 0.66
C ASN A 47 -18.47 -2.88 -0.46
N ASP A 48 -18.98 -1.94 -1.26
CA ASP A 48 -18.30 -1.35 -2.40
C ASP A 48 -17.14 -0.43 -2.00
N THR A 49 -17.14 0.06 -0.76
CA THR A 49 -16.07 0.89 -0.19
C THR A 49 -14.87 0.12 0.35
N ILE A 50 -14.90 -1.23 0.32
CA ILE A 50 -13.82 -2.09 0.83
C ILE A 50 -13.30 -2.99 -0.28
N VAL A 51 -11.98 -3.16 -0.33
CA VAL A 51 -11.29 -4.15 -1.14
C VAL A 51 -10.65 -5.21 -0.24
N VAL A 52 -10.51 -6.41 -0.78
CA VAL A 52 -9.84 -7.54 -0.15
C VAL A 52 -8.54 -7.78 -0.89
N LYS A 53 -7.41 -7.39 -0.30
CA LYS A 53 -6.08 -7.64 -0.82
C LYS A 53 -5.55 -8.95 -0.25
N VAL A 54 -5.24 -9.91 -1.12
CA VAL A 54 -4.61 -11.19 -0.78
C VAL A 54 -3.16 -11.11 -1.25
N SER A 55 -2.20 -11.38 -0.36
CA SER A 55 -0.78 -11.22 -0.68
C SER A 55 0.05 -12.36 -0.13
N VAL A 56 1.09 -12.73 -0.87
CA VAL A 56 2.03 -13.76 -0.45
C VAL A 56 2.87 -13.25 0.72
N ASP A 57 3.03 -14.08 1.76
CA ASP A 57 3.84 -13.80 2.95
C ASP A 57 5.18 -14.54 2.83
N GLY A 58 6.16 -13.98 2.12
CA GLY A 58 7.46 -14.64 2.03
C GLY A 58 8.49 -14.12 1.04
N PHE A 59 8.10 -13.34 0.02
CA PHE A 59 9.02 -12.95 -1.05
C PHE A 59 9.96 -11.78 -0.69
N ALA A 60 9.53 -10.85 0.17
CA ALA A 60 10.38 -9.74 0.59
C ALA A 60 11.28 -10.15 1.77
N PRO A 61 12.57 -9.74 1.78
CA PRO A 61 13.36 -9.68 3.00
C PRO A 61 12.52 -9.00 4.09
N GLU A 62 12.46 -9.58 5.28
CA GLU A 62 11.81 -8.97 6.46
C GLU A 62 10.29 -8.70 6.41
N ASN A 63 9.54 -9.20 5.42
CA ASN A 63 8.07 -9.08 5.40
C ASN A 63 7.56 -7.61 5.35
N LEU A 64 8.18 -6.80 4.48
CA LEU A 64 7.87 -5.37 4.33
C LEU A 64 6.39 -5.04 4.12
N PRO A 65 5.64 -5.75 3.25
CA PRO A 65 4.21 -5.46 3.06
C PRO A 65 3.42 -5.59 4.38
N LEU A 66 3.72 -6.61 5.18
CA LEU A 66 3.09 -6.78 6.49
C LEU A 66 3.48 -5.63 7.42
N LYS A 67 4.78 -5.26 7.49
CA LYS A 67 5.25 -4.13 8.31
C LYS A 67 4.51 -2.83 7.97
N TYR A 68 4.31 -2.54 6.68
CA TYR A 68 3.56 -1.36 6.24
C TYR A 68 2.07 -1.42 6.62
N LEU A 69 1.42 -2.58 6.49
CA LEU A 69 0.05 -2.74 6.98
C LEU A 69 -0.06 -2.50 8.49
N GLN A 70 0.91 -2.95 9.30
CA GLN A 70 0.89 -2.65 10.75
C GLN A 70 1.13 -1.17 11.03
N TYR A 71 2.00 -0.52 10.24
CA TYR A 71 2.19 0.93 10.33
C TYR A 71 0.88 1.67 10.00
N ALA A 72 0.25 1.37 8.86
CA ALA A 72 -1.01 1.98 8.46
C ALA A 72 -2.09 1.78 9.52
N LEU A 73 -2.23 0.56 10.06
CA LEU A 73 -3.18 0.23 11.14
C LEU A 73 -2.98 1.08 12.41
N LYS A 74 -1.73 1.42 12.76
CA LYS A 74 -1.41 2.28 13.91
C LYS A 74 -1.56 3.78 13.62
N HIS A 75 -1.59 4.16 12.35
CA HIS A 75 -1.61 5.56 11.91
C HIS A 75 -2.89 5.89 11.12
N GLN A 76 -4.03 5.33 11.50
CA GLN A 76 -5.30 5.52 10.78
C GLN A 76 -5.74 6.99 10.68
N ASN A 77 -5.23 7.90 11.51
CA ASN A 77 -5.49 9.34 11.38
C ASN A 77 -4.65 10.04 10.31
N ASN A 78 -3.57 9.41 9.83
CA ASN A 78 -2.75 9.95 8.75
C ASN A 78 -3.50 9.80 7.41
N PRO A 79 -3.78 10.90 6.68
CA PRO A 79 -4.55 10.82 5.44
C PRO A 79 -3.76 10.15 4.29
N HIS A 80 -2.48 9.87 4.46
CA HIS A 80 -1.61 9.30 3.43
C HIS A 80 -1.38 7.79 3.57
N VAL A 81 -1.97 7.17 4.59
CA VAL A 81 -2.07 5.71 4.70
C VAL A 81 -3.52 5.27 4.40
N PRO A 82 -3.71 4.03 3.93
CA PRO A 82 -5.04 3.51 3.69
C PRO A 82 -5.74 3.17 5.00
N LYS A 83 -7.07 3.23 5.00
CA LYS A 83 -7.88 2.72 6.10
C LYS A 83 -7.83 1.20 6.07
N ILE A 84 -7.47 0.61 7.19
CA ILE A 84 -7.35 -0.83 7.36
C ILE A 84 -8.47 -1.30 8.28
N TYR A 85 -9.35 -2.14 7.76
CA TYR A 85 -10.48 -2.70 8.50
C TYR A 85 -10.14 -4.04 9.15
N GLY A 86 -9.06 -4.69 8.74
CA GLY A 86 -8.57 -5.91 9.35
C GLY A 86 -7.47 -6.56 8.53
N VAL A 87 -6.59 -7.30 9.21
CA VAL A 87 -5.52 -8.08 8.58
C VAL A 87 -5.49 -9.46 9.22
N ARG A 88 -5.50 -10.50 8.40
CA ARG A 88 -5.39 -11.89 8.84
C ARG A 88 -4.22 -12.54 8.16
N ARG A 89 -3.39 -13.24 8.94
CA ARG A 89 -2.23 -13.98 8.43
C ARG A 89 -2.51 -15.47 8.51
N TYR A 90 -2.21 -16.18 7.44
CA TYR A 90 -2.40 -17.61 7.29
C TYR A 90 -1.05 -18.27 7.06
N LYS A 91 -0.78 -19.30 7.86
CA LYS A 91 0.46 -20.08 7.78
C LYS A 91 0.10 -21.57 7.85
N PRO A 92 0.15 -22.28 6.72
CA PRO A 92 -0.12 -23.71 6.69
C PRO A 92 0.88 -24.49 7.57
N PRO A 93 0.41 -25.42 8.43
CA PRO A 93 1.29 -26.21 9.27
C PRO A 93 2.17 -27.14 8.44
N GLY A 94 3.44 -27.31 8.83
CA GLY A 94 4.37 -28.25 8.21
C GLY A 94 4.84 -27.88 6.79
N ARG A 95 4.60 -26.65 6.33
CA ARG A 95 4.96 -26.20 4.98
C ARG A 95 6.02 -25.11 4.95
N ALA A 96 6.63 -24.97 3.78
CA ALA A 96 7.64 -23.95 3.53
C ALA A 96 7.05 -22.54 3.72
N ARG A 97 7.93 -21.57 4.02
CA ARG A 97 7.55 -20.16 4.23
C ARG A 97 6.70 -19.59 3.09
N TYR A 98 6.95 -20.01 1.85
CA TYR A 98 6.30 -19.51 0.64
C TYR A 98 4.81 -19.86 0.50
N ASP A 99 4.29 -20.79 1.31
CA ASP A 99 2.86 -21.12 1.33
C ASP A 99 2.06 -20.21 2.30
N SER A 100 2.74 -19.31 3.00
CA SER A 100 2.07 -18.35 3.89
C SER A 100 1.51 -17.19 3.07
N TYR A 101 0.37 -16.64 3.51
CA TYR A 101 -0.23 -15.45 2.90
C TYR A 101 -0.95 -14.61 3.95
N PHE A 102 -1.28 -13.37 3.60
CA PHE A 102 -2.15 -12.55 4.42
C PHE A 102 -3.28 -11.95 3.58
N ILE A 103 -4.38 -11.66 4.27
CA ILE A 103 -5.56 -11.00 3.73
C ILE A 103 -5.74 -9.69 4.48
N ALA A 104 -5.81 -8.59 3.74
CA ALA A 104 -6.11 -7.28 4.27
C ALA A 104 -7.43 -6.76 3.71
N PHE A 105 -8.29 -6.28 4.60
CA PHE A 105 -9.49 -5.53 4.26
C PHE A 105 -9.14 -4.05 4.29
N ILE A 106 -9.16 -3.40 3.14
CA ILE A 106 -8.63 -2.04 2.95
C ILE A 106 -9.73 -1.19 2.33
N GLU A 107 -9.76 0.12 2.58
CA GLU A 107 -10.67 0.99 1.82
C GLU A 107 -10.40 0.89 0.32
N LYS A 108 -11.46 1.08 -0.46
CA LYS A 108 -11.35 1.22 -1.90
C LYS A 108 -10.92 2.65 -2.23
N LEU A 109 -9.80 2.78 -2.93
CA LEU A 109 -9.26 4.05 -3.41
C LEU A 109 -9.45 4.18 -4.91
N THR A 110 -9.31 5.40 -5.42
CA THR A 110 -9.33 5.65 -6.87
C THR A 110 -7.92 5.44 -7.40
N GLU A 111 -7.77 4.56 -8.39
CA GLU A 111 -6.49 4.37 -9.07
C GLU A 111 -5.98 5.68 -9.64
N TYR A 112 -4.67 5.86 -9.53
CA TYR A 112 -4.00 7.04 -10.03
C TYR A 112 -4.23 7.22 -11.54
N GLY A 113 -4.07 6.13 -12.31
CA GLY A 113 -4.20 6.08 -13.77
C GLY A 113 -5.55 6.54 -14.33
N ASN A 114 -6.63 6.46 -13.54
CA ASN A 114 -7.96 6.92 -13.95
C ASN A 114 -8.13 8.45 -13.87
N VAL A 115 -7.11 9.15 -13.38
CA VAL A 115 -7.03 10.62 -13.39
C VAL A 115 -6.07 11.06 -14.49
N SER A 116 -6.38 12.18 -15.17
CA SER A 116 -5.48 12.68 -16.22
C SER A 116 -4.06 12.91 -15.68
N ARG A 117 -3.03 12.59 -16.48
CA ARG A 117 -1.62 12.79 -16.11
C ARG A 117 -1.34 14.22 -15.63
N ALA A 118 -2.02 15.22 -16.19
CA ALA A 118 -1.91 16.61 -15.75
C ALA A 118 -2.43 16.83 -14.32
N LYS A 119 -3.61 16.28 -13.99
CA LYS A 119 -4.20 16.38 -12.65
C LYS A 119 -3.41 15.56 -11.63
N GLN A 120 -2.95 14.37 -12.01
CA GLN A 120 -1.99 13.59 -11.25
C GLN A 120 -0.76 14.45 -10.87
N ARG A 121 -0.06 15.00 -11.87
CA ARG A 121 1.12 15.86 -11.65
C ARG A 121 0.80 17.04 -10.74
N ALA A 122 -0.34 17.69 -10.93
CA ALA A 122 -0.75 18.82 -10.10
C ALA A 122 -0.94 18.42 -8.63
N ILE A 123 -1.58 17.26 -8.36
CA ILE A 123 -1.74 16.72 -7.00
C ILE A 123 -0.36 16.49 -6.40
N LEU A 124 0.52 15.75 -7.07
CA LEU A 124 1.81 15.40 -6.47
C LEU A 124 2.75 16.59 -6.32
N LYS A 125 2.75 17.52 -7.27
CA LYS A 125 3.52 18.76 -7.15
C LYS A 125 3.14 19.54 -5.89
N LYS A 126 1.88 19.46 -5.45
CA LYS A 126 1.42 20.03 -4.17
C LYS A 126 2.00 19.29 -2.95
N TYR A 127 2.39 18.03 -3.07
CA TYR A 127 2.92 17.22 -1.96
C TYR A 127 4.44 17.09 -1.96
N ILE A 128 5.10 17.05 -3.12
CA ILE A 128 6.54 16.80 -3.24
C ILE A 128 7.22 17.72 -4.26
N GLY A 129 6.62 18.87 -4.55
CA GLY A 129 6.99 19.82 -5.61
C GLY A 129 8.49 20.07 -5.87
N PRO A 130 9.37 20.22 -4.84
CA PRO A 130 10.80 20.44 -5.08
C PRO A 130 11.56 19.24 -5.63
N LEU A 131 11.03 18.03 -5.47
CA LEU A 131 11.66 16.78 -5.89
C LEU A 131 11.06 16.20 -7.16
N PHE A 132 10.01 16.82 -7.68
CA PHE A 132 9.40 16.42 -8.94
C PHE A 132 10.41 16.69 -10.07
N THR A 133 11.28 15.72 -10.36
CA THR A 133 12.14 15.77 -11.54
C THR A 133 11.36 15.19 -12.71
N GLU A 134 11.19 15.96 -13.78
CA GLU A 134 10.39 15.56 -14.96
C GLU A 134 11.02 14.41 -15.77
N LYS A 135 12.08 13.76 -15.27
CA LYS A 135 12.92 12.82 -16.01
C LYS A 135 12.43 11.36 -16.00
N GLY A 136 11.20 11.09 -15.56
CA GLY A 136 10.59 9.75 -15.65
C GLY A 136 9.99 9.48 -17.04
N SER A 137 10.29 8.31 -17.61
CA SER A 137 9.64 7.80 -18.83
C SER A 137 8.15 7.53 -18.61
N ALA A 138 7.38 7.51 -19.69
CA ALA A 138 5.91 7.55 -19.73
C ALA A 138 5.20 6.33 -19.09
N GLY A 139 5.23 6.24 -17.77
CA GLY A 139 4.59 5.17 -16.99
C GLY A 139 5.00 5.17 -15.51
N TYR A 140 6.12 5.82 -15.17
CA TYR A 140 6.56 5.96 -13.78
C TYR A 140 6.27 7.39 -13.33
N ALA A 141 5.20 7.57 -12.56
CA ALA A 141 4.90 8.89 -11.98
C ALA A 141 6.08 9.41 -11.13
N PHE A 142 6.84 8.49 -10.50
CA PHE A 142 8.08 8.75 -9.78
C PHE A 142 8.98 7.51 -9.75
N GLU A 143 10.03 7.48 -10.56
CA GLU A 143 11.29 6.86 -10.11
C GLU A 143 12.10 7.96 -9.41
N THR A 144 11.60 8.42 -8.26
CA THR A 144 12.49 9.16 -7.37
C THR A 144 13.00 8.13 -6.40
N LEU A 145 14.25 7.69 -6.58
CA LEU A 145 15.04 7.07 -5.52
C LEU A 145 15.18 8.10 -4.39
N ALA A 146 14.09 8.34 -3.65
CA ALA A 146 14.08 9.23 -2.52
C ALA A 146 14.74 8.47 -1.37
N ASN A 147 16.06 8.53 -1.37
CA ASN A 147 16.85 8.06 -0.26
C ASN A 147 16.66 8.96 0.97
N LYS A 148 17.18 8.52 2.12
CA LYS A 148 17.14 9.25 3.38
C LYS A 148 17.54 10.72 3.25
N GLN A 149 18.56 11.03 2.43
CA GLN A 149 19.03 12.42 2.24
C GLN A 149 17.96 13.29 1.59
N THR A 150 17.24 12.75 0.61
CA THR A 150 16.10 13.40 -0.06
C THR A 150 14.96 13.68 0.92
N ILE A 151 14.64 12.72 1.79
CA ILE A 151 13.61 12.89 2.84
C ILE A 151 14.04 13.95 3.87
N ASP A 152 15.30 13.93 4.29
CA ASP A 152 15.85 14.93 5.22
C ASP A 152 15.85 16.34 4.60
N LEU A 153 16.14 16.45 3.31
CA LEU A 153 16.02 17.70 2.56
C LEU A 153 14.58 18.20 2.55
N LEU A 154 13.60 17.34 2.29
CA LEU A 154 12.18 17.70 2.37
C LEU A 154 11.78 18.16 3.76
N ARG A 155 12.24 17.48 4.83
CA ARG A 155 11.95 17.90 6.21
C ARG A 155 12.48 19.30 6.51
N LYS A 156 13.68 19.61 6.03
CA LYS A 156 14.30 20.96 6.17
C LYS A 156 13.55 22.00 5.33
N GLN A 157 13.18 21.67 4.10
CA GLN A 157 12.49 22.56 3.19
C GLN A 157 11.03 22.78 3.57
N HIS A 158 10.33 21.78 4.13
CA HIS A 158 8.92 21.88 4.50
C HIS A 158 8.60 23.13 5.33
N ARG A 159 9.50 23.51 6.24
CA ARG A 159 9.37 24.73 7.04
C ARG A 159 9.41 26.03 6.23
N LYS A 160 9.95 26.01 5.01
CA LYS A 160 10.16 27.16 4.12
C LYS A 160 9.18 27.25 2.96
N ILE A 161 8.72 26.12 2.42
CA ILE A 161 7.96 26.07 1.15
C ILE A 161 6.51 25.59 1.27
N GLY A 162 6.01 25.32 2.49
CA GLY A 162 4.60 24.98 2.70
C GLY A 162 4.16 23.63 2.11
N VAL A 163 5.12 22.74 1.82
CA VAL A 163 4.96 21.40 1.23
C VAL A 163 6.14 20.52 1.68
N PRO A 164 6.05 19.21 2.00
CA PRO A 164 4.90 18.28 2.16
C PRO A 164 4.25 18.33 3.55
N SER A 165 2.99 17.90 3.70
CA SER A 165 2.43 17.66 5.05
C SER A 165 3.36 16.77 5.88
N LYS A 166 3.54 17.09 7.17
CA LYS A 166 4.33 16.27 8.10
C LYS A 166 3.91 14.79 8.02
N ASP A 167 2.62 14.55 7.90
CA ASP A 167 2.04 13.22 7.79
C ASP A 167 2.55 12.45 6.56
N PHE A 168 2.63 13.08 5.38
CA PHE A 168 3.17 12.42 4.18
C PHE A 168 4.65 12.07 4.34
N LEU A 169 5.42 13.00 4.93
CA LEU A 169 6.84 12.78 5.24
C LEU A 169 7.08 11.63 6.22
N ASP A 170 6.21 11.49 7.22
CA ASP A 170 6.31 10.40 8.18
C ASP A 170 6.09 9.04 7.51
N VAL A 171 5.15 8.93 6.56
CA VAL A 171 4.94 7.70 5.78
C VAL A 171 6.16 7.38 4.92
N MET A 172 6.67 8.36 4.15
CA MET A 172 7.86 8.15 3.31
C MET A 172 9.09 7.78 4.13
N THR A 173 9.27 8.40 5.31
CA THR A 173 10.39 8.08 6.21
C THR A 173 10.30 6.64 6.67
N PHE A 174 9.11 6.19 7.10
CA PHE A 174 8.91 4.81 7.50
C PHE A 174 9.28 3.85 6.37
N ILE A 175 8.78 4.09 5.16
CA ILE A 175 9.04 3.24 3.99
C ILE A 175 10.53 3.17 3.68
N SER A 176 11.21 4.32 3.57
CA SER A 176 12.66 4.41 3.31
C SER A 176 13.45 3.60 4.33
N GLN A 177 13.12 3.73 5.62
CA GLN A 177 13.80 2.98 6.69
C GLN A 177 13.58 1.48 6.61
N GLN A 178 12.42 1.04 6.12
CA GLN A 178 12.15 -0.39 5.96
C GLN A 178 12.73 -0.96 4.66
N ASN A 179 12.95 -0.15 3.63
CA ASN A 179 13.33 -0.60 2.29
C ASN A 179 14.73 -0.15 1.88
N ASN A 180 15.70 -0.14 2.80
CA ASN A 180 17.10 0.22 2.54
C ASN A 180 17.28 1.55 1.78
N ASP A 181 16.53 2.57 2.18
CA ASP A 181 16.49 3.89 1.55
C ASP A 181 16.02 3.89 0.08
N HIS A 182 15.30 2.86 -0.34
CA HIS A 182 14.57 2.82 -1.59
C HIS A 182 13.10 3.19 -1.37
N LEU A 183 12.61 4.15 -2.15
CA LEU A 183 11.21 4.57 -2.14
C LEU A 183 10.67 4.49 -3.57
N ASP A 184 9.74 3.58 -3.82
CA ASP A 184 9.01 3.55 -5.10
C ASP A 184 7.62 4.18 -4.91
N LEU A 185 7.42 5.36 -5.48
CA LEU A 185 6.13 6.06 -5.49
C LEU A 185 5.55 6.08 -6.90
N SER A 186 5.34 4.94 -7.53
CA SER A 186 4.67 4.88 -8.84
C SER A 186 3.14 5.00 -8.75
N ASP A 187 2.48 5.13 -9.90
CA ASP A 187 1.02 5.05 -10.05
C ASP A 187 0.43 3.68 -9.68
N TRP A 188 1.28 2.66 -9.55
CA TRP A 188 0.94 1.33 -9.03
C TRP A 188 0.85 1.30 -7.50
N ASN A 189 1.59 2.18 -6.82
CA ASN A 189 1.79 2.14 -5.36
C ASN A 189 1.18 3.34 -4.64
N VAL A 190 0.70 4.34 -5.39
CA VAL A 190 -0.01 5.51 -4.89
C VAL A 190 -1.39 5.55 -5.52
N MET A 191 -2.43 5.61 -4.69
CA MET A 191 -3.82 5.82 -5.11
C MET A 191 -4.36 7.13 -4.53
N LEU A 192 -5.61 7.45 -4.85
CA LEU A 192 -6.26 8.69 -4.43
C LEU A 192 -7.45 8.45 -3.51
N ARG A 193 -7.47 9.19 -2.41
CA ARG A 193 -8.69 9.48 -1.62
C ARG A 193 -9.14 10.90 -1.96
N GLY A 194 -10.02 11.03 -2.95
CA GLY A 194 -10.35 12.34 -3.53
C GLY A 194 -9.11 12.96 -4.20
N ASN A 195 -8.59 14.05 -3.64
CA ASN A 195 -7.35 14.70 -4.10
C ASN A 195 -6.15 14.46 -3.17
N VAL A 196 -6.26 13.52 -2.22
CA VAL A 196 -5.20 13.18 -1.28
C VAL A 196 -4.49 11.92 -1.77
N PRO A 197 -3.17 11.95 -2.02
CA PRO A 197 -2.40 10.76 -2.34
C PRO A 197 -2.32 9.84 -1.12
N VAL A 198 -2.56 8.56 -1.34
CA VAL A 198 -2.49 7.49 -0.35
C VAL A 198 -1.53 6.45 -0.88
N ILE A 199 -0.49 6.15 -0.12
CA ILE A 199 0.45 5.09 -0.48
C ILE A 199 -0.23 3.75 -0.15
N THR A 200 -0.30 2.82 -1.10
CA THR A 200 -1.06 1.57 -0.95
C THR A 200 -0.18 0.33 -0.94
N ASP A 201 0.98 0.39 -1.59
CA ASP A 201 1.91 -0.73 -1.67
C ASP A 201 3.35 -0.28 -1.95
N PRO A 202 4.10 0.23 -0.98
CA PRO A 202 5.33 0.98 -1.26
C PRO A 202 6.56 0.16 -1.69
N PHE A 203 6.42 -1.12 -2.06
CA PHE A 203 7.55 -2.06 -2.19
C PHE A 203 7.49 -2.93 -3.46
N VAL A 204 7.35 -2.29 -4.62
CA VAL A 204 7.58 -2.93 -5.93
C VAL A 204 9.06 -2.86 -6.30
#